data_AF-A0AA86THW0-F1
#
_entry.id   AF-A0AA86THW0-F1
#
_cell.length_a   1.000
_cell.length_b   1.000
_cell.length_c   1.000
_cell.angle_alpha   90.00
_cell.angle_beta   90.00
_cell.angle_gamma   90.00
#
_symmetry.space_group_name_H-M   'P 1'
#
loop_
_entity.id
_entity.type
_entity.pdbx_description
1 polymer ?
#
loop_
_entity_poly.entity_id
_entity_poly.type
_entity_poly.pdbx_seq_one_letter_code
_entity_poly.pdbx_strand_id
1 'polypeptide(L)' 'MSKKIAQAFVDKYNFVLVVGQKESETMSVTVQGRSMALVDKVTDKPEKYSKSMQVEELIKLFGQLRDTQEAV' A
#
# COMPACT_ATOMS: atom_id res chain seq x y z
N MET A 1 -11.09 4.11 12.83
CA MET A 1 -10.77 3.33 11.61
C MET A 1 -11.95 3.45 10.66
N SER A 2 -11.75 3.94 9.44
CA SER A 2 -12.84 4.23 8.49
C SER A 2 -13.48 2.95 7.95
N LYS A 3 -14.82 2.89 7.84
CA LYS A 3 -15.55 1.70 7.37
C LYS A 3 -15.04 1.14 6.03
N LYS A 4 -14.63 2.01 5.11
CA LYS A 4 -14.10 1.63 3.79
C LYS A 4 -12.75 0.89 3.87
N ILE A 5 -11.88 1.30 4.79
CA ILE A 5 -10.57 0.67 5.00
C ILE A 5 -10.75 -0.71 5.63
N ALA A 6 -11.62 -0.80 6.65
CA ALA A 6 -11.97 -2.07 7.27
C ALA A 6 -12.56 -3.06 6.25
N GLN A 7 -13.45 -2.60 5.37
CA GLN A 7 -14.01 -3.43 4.29
C GLN A 7 -12.92 -3.92 3.33
N ALA A 8 -11.99 -3.04 2.92
CA ALA A 8 -10.90 -3.44 2.03
C ALA A 8 -9.96 -4.51 2.65
N PHE A 9 -9.77 -4.49 3.98
CA PHE A 9 -9.06 -5.55 4.68
C PHE A 9 -9.85 -6.86 4.73
N VAL A 10 -11.17 -6.81 4.88
CA VAL A 10 -12.07 -7.98 4.83
C VAL A 10 -12.03 -8.61 3.44
N ASP A 11 -12.07 -7.79 2.39
CA ASP A 11 -12.03 -8.22 0.98
C ASP A 11 -10.64 -8.67 0.52
N LYS A 12 -9.65 -8.69 1.43
CA LYS A 12 -8.27 -9.18 1.21
C LYS A 12 -7.57 -8.47 0.04
N TYR A 13 -7.81 -7.17 -0.15
CA TYR A 13 -6.99 -6.40 -1.07
C TYR A 13 -5.52 -6.42 -0.64
N ASN A 14 -4.62 -6.63 -1.60
CA ASN A 14 -3.18 -6.65 -1.38
C ASN A 14 -2.68 -5.29 -0.86
N PHE A 15 -3.23 -4.21 -1.40
CA PHE A 15 -2.89 -2.83 -1.07
C PHE A 15 -4.16 -1.98 -0.94
N VAL A 16 -4.19 -1.10 0.05
CA VAL A 16 -5.21 -0.09 0.29
C VAL A 16 -4.54 1.27 0.17
N LEU A 17 -4.91 2.03 -0.86
CA LEU A 17 -4.39 3.37 -1.08
C LEU A 17 -5.32 4.39 -0.44
N VAL A 18 -4.77 5.21 0.45
CA VAL A 18 -5.49 6.29 1.13
C VAL A 18 -4.94 7.62 0.61
N VAL A 19 -5.82 8.39 -0.01
CA VAL A 19 -5.53 9.73 -0.52
C VAL A 19 -6.45 10.71 0.19
N GLY A 20 -5.86 11.53 1.05
CA GLY A 20 -6.51 12.67 1.68
C GLY A 20 -6.19 13.98 0.94
N GLN A 21 -6.60 15.09 1.55
CA GLN A 21 -6.34 16.42 1.02
C GLN A 21 -4.82 16.72 0.99
N LYS A 22 -4.11 16.40 2.08
CA LYS A 22 -2.66 16.60 2.21
C LYS A 22 -1.86 15.78 1.18
N GLU A 23 -2.26 14.53 0.98
CA GLU A 23 -1.66 13.62 -0.01
C GLU A 23 -1.82 14.16 -1.44
N SER A 24 -3.00 14.70 -1.76
CA SER A 24 -3.25 15.33 -3.06
C SER A 24 -2.39 16.58 -3.30
N GLU A 25 -2.12 17.38 -2.27
CA GLU A 25 -1.28 18.58 -2.38
C GLU A 25 0.20 18.25 -2.53
N THR A 26 0.65 17.15 -1.93
CA THR A 26 2.07 16.74 -1.89
C THR A 26 2.43 15.70 -2.96
N MET A 27 1.47 15.32 -3.81
CA MET A 27 1.59 14.22 -4.77
C MET A 27 2.09 12.92 -4.12
N SER A 28 1.64 12.67 -2.89
CA SER A 28 1.97 11.49 -2.11
C SER A 28 0.73 10.61 -1.92
N VAL A 29 0.94 9.39 -1.45
CA VAL A 29 -0.13 8.43 -1.18
C VAL A 29 0.25 7.59 0.01
N THR A 30 -0.71 7.36 0.89
CA THR A 30 -0.53 6.47 2.04
C THR A 30 -0.99 5.07 1.66
N VAL A 31 -0.05 4.15 1.55
CA VAL A 31 -0.30 2.73 1.24
C VAL A 31 -0.43 1.97 2.55
N GLN A 32 -1.52 1.22 2.71
CA GLN A 32 -1.75 0.31 3.83
C GLN A 32 -1.96 -1.10 3.30
N GLY A 33 -1.52 -2.11 4.04
CA GLY A 33 -1.75 -3.49 3.62
C GLY A 33 -0.67 -4.45 4.06
N ARG A 34 -1.07 -5.72 4.21
CA ARG A 34 -0.16 -6.82 4.55
C ARG A 34 0.94 -6.99 3.51
N SER A 35 0.62 -6.80 2.23
CA SER A 35 1.61 -6.91 1.15
C SER A 35 2.68 -5.84 1.23
N MET A 36 2.33 -4.64 1.74
CA MET A 36 3.32 -3.58 1.97
C MET A 36 4.27 -3.92 3.11
N ALA A 37 3.74 -4.50 4.20
CA ALA A 37 4.58 -4.99 5.29
C ALA A 37 5.55 -6.08 4.81
N LEU A 38 5.12 -6.97 3.91
CA LEU A 38 5.98 -8.00 3.32
C LEU A 38 7.09 -7.39 2.45
N VAL A 39 6.78 -6.38 1.63
CA VAL A 39 7.78 -5.68 0.81
C VAL A 39 8.84 -5.00 1.68
N ASP A 40 8.42 -4.31 2.75
CA ASP A 40 9.33 -3.66 3.70
C ASP A 40 9.88 -4.63 4.77
N LYS A 41 9.63 -5.95 4.66
CA LYS A 41 10.07 -7.02 5.57
C LYS A 41 9.70 -6.78 7.05
N VAL A 42 8.58 -6.12 7.28
CA VAL A 42 8.06 -5.82 8.62
C VAL A 42 7.28 -7.02 9.15
N THR A 43 7.79 -7.59 10.25
CA THR A 43 7.18 -8.74 10.94
C THR A 43 6.32 -8.33 12.13
N ASP A 44 6.49 -7.13 12.68
CA ASP A 44 5.68 -6.63 13.79
C ASP A 44 4.40 -5.95 13.27
N LYS A 45 3.24 -6.53 13.58
CA LYS A 45 1.90 -6.01 13.23
C LYS A 45 1.75 -5.59 11.76
N PRO A 46 1.97 -6.52 10.80
CA PRO A 46 1.91 -6.23 9.37
C PRO A 46 0.54 -5.70 8.90
N GLU A 47 -0.53 -6.05 9.61
CA GLU A 47 -1.89 -5.55 9.36
C GLU A 47 -2.07 -4.05 9.64
N LYS A 48 -1.21 -3.44 10.46
CA LYS A 48 -1.24 -2.01 10.78
C LYS A 48 -0.16 -1.23 10.03
N TYR A 49 0.59 -1.89 9.15
CA TYR A 49 1.65 -1.24 8.41
C TYR A 49 1.07 -0.25 7.41
N SER A 50 1.54 0.99 7.51
CA SER A 50 1.17 2.09 6.63
C SER A 50 2.43 2.87 6.27
N LYS A 51 2.61 3.16 4.98
CA LYS A 51 3.74 3.92 4.48
C LYS A 51 3.24 4.97 3.50
N SER A 52 3.62 6.22 3.74
CA SER A 52 3.41 7.29 2.77
C SER A 52 4.60 7.34 1.81
N MET A 53 4.33 7.46 0.53
CA MET A 53 5.36 7.56 -0.52
C MET A 53 4.88 8.45 -1.66
N GLN A 54 5.82 8.90 -2.50
CA GLN A 54 5.45 9.66 -3.68
C GLN A 54 4.75 8.76 -4.71
N VAL A 55 3.83 9.34 -5.47
CA VAL A 55 3.08 8.59 -6.51
C VAL A 55 4.03 7.93 -7.51
N GLU A 56 5.14 8.57 -7.87
CA GLU A 56 6.15 7.99 -8.76
C GLU A 56 6.82 6.74 -8.18
N GLU A 57 7.10 6.74 -6.88
CA GLU A 57 7.67 5.57 -6.19
C GLU A 57 6.65 4.43 -6.12
N LEU A 58 5.36 4.75 -5.90
CA LEU A 58 4.29 3.76 -5.91
C LEU A 58 4.17 3.07 -7.28
N ILE A 59 4.23 3.84 -8.37
CA ILE A 59 4.16 3.28 -9.73
C ILE A 59 5.34 2.33 -9.99
N LYS A 60 6.56 2.72 -9.59
CA LYS A 60 7.75 1.87 -9.70
C LYS A 60 7.60 0.59 -8.88
N LEU A 61 7.10 0.69 -7.65
CA LEU A 61 6.86 -0.46 -6.77
C LEU A 61 5.86 -1.44 -7.38
N PHE A 62 4.74 -0.96 -7.93
CA PHE A 62 3.79 -1.83 -8.63
C PHE A 62 4.35 -2.43 -9.91
N GLY A 63 5.17 -1.69 -10.66
CA GLY A 63 5.90 -2.23 -11.81
C GLY A 63 6.78 -3.40 -11.42
N GLN A 64 7.64 -3.21 -10.42
CA GLN A 64 8.52 -4.26 -9.90
C GLN A 64 7.74 -5.49 -9.41
N LEU A 65 6.62 -5.29 -8.70
CA LEU A 65 5.78 -6.38 -8.22
C LEU A 65 5.14 -7.17 -9.36
N ARG A 66 4.71 -6.50 -10.43
CA ARG A 66 4.17 -7.15 -11.64
C ARG A 66 5.26 -7.98 -12.32
N ASP A 67 6.43 -7.40 -12.56
CA ASP A 67 7.52 -8.09 -13.26
C ASP A 67 8.06 -9.27 -12.43
N THR A 68 7.95 -9.22 -11.10
CA THR A 68 8.27 -10.35 -10.20
C THR A 68 7.26 -11.50 -10.31
N GLN A 69 6.00 -11.23 -10.71
CA GLN A 69 5.00 -12.27 -10.94
C GLN A 69 5.14 -12.96 -12.31
N GLU A 70 5.62 -12.26 -13.35
CA GLU A 70 5.84 -12.88 -14.68
C GLU A 70 7.09 -13.78 -14.73
N ALA A 71 7.99 -13.68 -13.75
CA ALA A 71 9.21 -14.48 -13.68
C ALA A 71 9.03 -15.87 -13.03
N VAL A 72 7.79 -16.31 -12.76
CA VAL A 72 7.45 -17.60 -12.13
C VAL A 72 6.62 -18.46 -13.06
#